data_AF-A0A918GMU6-F1
#
_entry.id   AF-A0A918GMU6-F1
#
_cell.length_a   1.000
_cell.length_b   1.000
_cell.length_c   1.000
_cell.angle_alpha   90.00
_cell.angle_beta   90.00
_cell.angle_gamma   90.00
#
_symmetry.space_group_name_H-M   'P 1'
#
loop_
_entity.id
_entity.type
_entity.pdbx_description
1 polymer ?
#
loop_
_entity_poly.entity_id
_entity_poly.type
_entity_poly.pdbx_seq_one_letter_code
_entity_poly.pdbx_strand_id
1 'polypeptide(L)'
;MIDERRFSVRADAFYVRHDDGVWLRNNIGSFSIRGASAYELVGAVFANLDGRRTVADICAGLPENARTSVSRLVDTLAGNGFLREVRHDPEPVPAWMSERYAAHLAFLDHHADRPVARFLKARSALIGCVGDGVALRGLLSALAEFGLARVRVESADADAPDLVAELGATDPGFRWELGTVADADVVLVATDKDSPAAADVPVTAPVGVLGRCGEYVVAVPPGVGRDWCWECVHRSIAVPVAVSAADHPPAAAPATIGALHLAQHTFARLADITLPTADTVTSVEPVAPAVRSHTGRRHPLCGRHPRPADHAARPTRVEAVRPDIAASTDSAESIAVSDRIVAVTTAWTDQVAGPLHSLGEGGLEQVPVSASSCLVADPASTASAPDTRLVVCRALAAREARNQAVLFAVEWLVRRTAEVLGEPVDGFAVGAGWTWDEAVYRARLTAAAALPPTSLSWRPAADTDHPVGDFLAETLRAEGRPWCATSVEPLAGGLVRARVRTTDFEVATAIGVDDDHAVRSALLHAVTAGSDGHTAHLAPPEWLTGDVEPVDLARLVPFLGADAAVVGVRLPGVGR
;
A
#
# COMPACT_ATOMS: atom_id res chain seq x y z
N MET A 1 3.27 6.56 -46.60
CA MET A 1 4.33 5.69 -46.05
C MET A 1 3.81 4.27 -46.10
N ILE A 2 4.64 3.30 -46.48
CA ILE A 2 4.29 1.87 -46.43
C ILE A 2 4.39 1.45 -44.96
N ASP A 3 3.31 0.91 -44.40
CA ASP A 3 3.27 0.46 -43.01
C ASP A 3 3.74 -1.00 -42.91
N GLU A 4 5.03 -1.19 -42.65
CA GLU A 4 5.67 -2.51 -42.58
C GLU A 4 5.49 -3.21 -41.22
N ARG A 5 4.77 -2.58 -40.26
CA ARG A 5 4.51 -3.19 -38.96
C ARG A 5 3.62 -4.42 -39.11
N ARG A 6 3.83 -5.42 -38.24
CA ARG A 6 2.96 -6.60 -38.09
C ARG A 6 2.25 -6.53 -36.75
N PHE A 7 0.98 -6.93 -36.73
CA PHE A 7 0.20 -6.99 -35.49
C PHE A 7 -0.55 -8.31 -35.39
N SER A 8 -0.76 -8.76 -34.16
CA SER A 8 -1.71 -9.82 -33.82
C SER A 8 -2.82 -9.27 -32.93
N VAL A 9 -4.04 -9.77 -33.11
CA VAL A 9 -5.16 -9.48 -32.19
C VAL A 9 -4.85 -10.12 -30.83
N ARG A 10 -5.11 -9.40 -29.73
CA ARG A 10 -4.97 -9.98 -28.38
C ARG A 10 -6.13 -10.94 -28.09
N ALA A 11 -5.86 -12.00 -27.33
CA ALA A 11 -6.85 -13.03 -27.03
C ALA A 11 -8.08 -12.53 -26.23
N ASP A 12 -7.92 -11.43 -25.48
CA ASP A 12 -9.00 -10.80 -24.70
C ASP A 12 -9.79 -9.76 -25.50
N ALA A 13 -9.40 -9.47 -26.74
CA ALA A 13 -10.07 -8.50 -27.60
C ALA A 13 -11.28 -9.14 -28.31
N PHE A 14 -12.45 -8.55 -28.12
CA PHE A 14 -13.66 -8.93 -28.87
C PHE A 14 -14.45 -7.71 -29.32
N TYR A 15 -15.35 -7.92 -30.28
CA TYR A 15 -16.18 -6.87 -30.85
C TYR A 15 -17.59 -7.39 -31.15
N VAL A 16 -18.58 -6.51 -31.00
CA VAL A 16 -19.98 -6.81 -31.29
C VAL A 16 -20.62 -5.64 -32.05
N ARG A 17 -21.65 -5.95 -32.84
CA ARG A 17 -22.42 -4.92 -33.54
C ARG A 17 -23.26 -4.15 -32.53
N HIS A 18 -23.27 -2.82 -32.64
CA HIS A 18 -24.01 -1.94 -31.73
C HIS A 18 -24.57 -0.73 -32.48
N ASP A 19 -25.89 -0.51 -32.42
CA ASP A 19 -26.70 0.57 -33.01
C ASP A 19 -26.18 1.12 -34.35
N ASP A 20 -25.24 2.06 -34.34
CA ASP A 20 -24.67 2.74 -35.51
C ASP A 20 -23.22 2.34 -35.83
N GLY A 21 -22.76 1.15 -35.45
CA GLY A 21 -21.41 0.66 -35.78
C GLY A 21 -20.98 -0.57 -35.00
N VAL A 22 -19.83 -0.48 -34.33
CA VAL A 22 -19.20 -1.60 -33.60
C VAL A 22 -18.69 -1.15 -32.24
N TRP A 23 -18.97 -1.95 -31.23
CA TRP A 23 -18.41 -1.79 -29.89
C TRP A 23 -17.33 -2.84 -29.67
N LEU A 24 -16.19 -2.40 -29.15
CA LEU A 24 -15.03 -3.25 -28.87
C LEU A 24 -14.70 -3.22 -27.39
N ARG A 25 -14.25 -4.36 -26.86
CA ARG A 25 -13.80 -4.50 -25.47
C ARG A 25 -12.61 -5.44 -25.35
N ASN A 26 -11.73 -5.11 -24.40
CA ASN A 26 -10.67 -5.97 -23.89
C ASN A 26 -10.65 -5.90 -22.34
N ASN A 27 -9.61 -6.46 -21.70
CA ASN A 27 -9.48 -6.40 -20.23
C ASN A 27 -9.06 -5.02 -19.70
N ILE A 28 -8.68 -4.09 -20.58
CA ILE A 28 -8.19 -2.74 -20.24
C ILE A 28 -9.32 -1.71 -20.36
N GLY A 29 -10.24 -1.88 -21.30
CA GLY A 29 -11.32 -0.93 -21.54
C GLY A 29 -12.24 -1.30 -22.71
N SER A 30 -13.07 -0.35 -23.11
CA SER A 30 -14.00 -0.49 -24.22
C SER A 30 -14.23 0.82 -24.95
N PHE A 31 -14.52 0.77 -26.25
CA PHE A 31 -14.89 1.94 -27.03
C PHE A 31 -15.79 1.56 -28.22
N SER A 32 -16.50 2.55 -28.77
CA SER A 32 -17.36 2.38 -29.95
C SER A 32 -16.80 3.10 -31.15
N ILE A 33 -16.90 2.47 -32.32
CA ILE A 33 -16.67 3.09 -33.63
C ILE A 33 -18.00 3.23 -34.34
N ARG A 34 -18.35 4.46 -34.74
CA ARG A 34 -19.57 4.75 -35.50
C ARG A 34 -19.32 4.65 -37.00
N GLY A 35 -20.31 4.18 -37.74
CA GLY A 35 -20.32 4.04 -39.19
C GLY A 35 -20.99 2.75 -39.64
N ALA A 36 -21.80 2.82 -40.69
CA ALA A 36 -22.56 1.69 -41.21
C ALA A 36 -21.68 0.50 -41.65
N SER A 37 -20.43 0.75 -42.07
CA SER A 37 -19.46 -0.27 -42.50
C SER A 37 -18.39 -0.60 -41.45
N ALA A 38 -18.51 -0.05 -40.23
CA ALA A 38 -17.46 -0.17 -39.21
C ALA A 38 -17.30 -1.61 -38.71
N TYR A 39 -18.41 -2.33 -38.58
CA TYR A 39 -18.41 -3.73 -38.14
C TYR A 39 -17.69 -4.65 -39.12
N GLU A 40 -17.98 -4.54 -40.42
CA GLU A 40 -17.30 -5.36 -41.43
C GLU A 40 -15.80 -5.03 -41.51
N LEU A 41 -15.44 -3.75 -41.38
CA LEU A 41 -14.04 -3.32 -41.40
C LEU A 41 -13.26 -3.86 -40.20
N VAL A 42 -13.81 -3.78 -38.99
CA VAL A 42 -13.20 -4.35 -37.79
C VAL A 42 -13.06 -5.87 -37.91
N GLY A 43 -14.11 -6.55 -38.39
CA GLY A 43 -14.05 -8.00 -38.60
C GLY A 43 -12.98 -8.41 -39.60
N ALA A 44 -12.84 -7.66 -40.70
CA ALA A 44 -11.78 -7.90 -41.69
C ALA A 44 -10.38 -7.67 -41.11
N VAL A 45 -10.18 -6.61 -40.33
CA VAL A 45 -8.89 -6.34 -39.67
C VAL A 45 -8.57 -7.44 -38.66
N PHE A 46 -9.51 -7.84 -37.81
CA PHE A 46 -9.30 -8.90 -36.82
C PHE A 46 -8.97 -10.26 -37.47
N ALA A 47 -9.61 -10.59 -38.60
CA ALA A 47 -9.36 -11.83 -39.31
C ALA A 47 -7.99 -11.88 -40.03
N ASN A 48 -7.38 -10.72 -40.31
CA ASN A 48 -6.14 -10.64 -41.09
C ASN A 48 -4.90 -10.24 -40.25
N LEU A 49 -5.08 -9.70 -39.05
CA LEU A 49 -4.00 -9.43 -38.10
C LEU A 49 -3.66 -10.67 -37.26
N ASP A 50 -2.98 -11.60 -37.91
CA ASP A 50 -2.50 -12.87 -37.35
C ASP A 50 -1.00 -12.86 -36.98
N GLY A 51 -0.35 -11.70 -37.09
CA GLY A 51 1.08 -11.52 -36.84
C GLY A 51 2.00 -11.97 -37.98
N ARG A 52 1.48 -12.57 -39.06
CA ARG A 52 2.29 -13.11 -40.17
C ARG A 52 2.47 -12.12 -41.32
N ARG A 53 1.50 -11.24 -41.54
CA ARG A 53 1.46 -10.25 -42.63
C ARG A 53 1.68 -8.83 -42.10
N THR A 54 2.33 -7.99 -42.91
CA THR A 54 2.44 -6.55 -42.60
C THR A 54 1.12 -5.84 -42.86
N VAL A 55 0.91 -4.66 -42.26
CA VAL A 55 -0.25 -3.82 -42.57
C VAL A 55 -0.25 -3.45 -44.06
N ALA A 56 0.91 -3.23 -44.65
CA ALA A 56 1.08 -3.02 -46.09
C ALA A 56 0.60 -4.22 -46.93
N ASP A 57 0.93 -5.45 -46.53
CA ASP A 57 0.46 -6.67 -47.22
C ASP A 57 -1.06 -6.81 -47.14
N ILE A 58 -1.66 -6.51 -45.97
CA ILE A 58 -3.11 -6.54 -45.77
C ILE A 58 -3.80 -5.47 -46.63
N CYS A 59 -3.14 -4.34 -46.83
CA CYS A 59 -3.62 -3.22 -47.64
C CYS A 59 -3.33 -3.37 -49.14
N ALA A 60 -2.61 -4.42 -49.56
CA ALA A 60 -2.20 -4.60 -50.94
C ALA A 60 -3.43 -4.74 -51.86
N GLY A 61 -3.49 -3.94 -52.92
CA GLY A 61 -4.60 -3.94 -53.88
C GLY A 61 -5.83 -3.12 -53.48
N LEU A 62 -5.85 -2.49 -52.30
CA LEU A 62 -6.95 -1.61 -51.88
C LEU A 62 -6.82 -0.18 -52.47
N PRO A 63 -7.94 0.53 -52.72
CA PRO A 63 -7.93 1.97 -53.03
C PRO A 63 -7.30 2.80 -51.91
N GLU A 64 -6.70 3.96 -52.24
CA GLU A 64 -5.97 4.82 -51.29
C GLU A 64 -6.79 5.19 -50.04
N ASN A 65 -8.07 5.53 -50.23
CA ASN A 65 -8.99 5.85 -49.13
C ASN A 65 -9.22 4.66 -48.19
N ALA A 66 -9.30 3.44 -48.74
CA ALA A 66 -9.48 2.23 -47.94
C ALA A 66 -8.20 1.91 -47.15
N ARG A 67 -7.02 2.07 -47.76
CA ARG A 67 -5.73 1.91 -47.06
C ARG A 67 -5.60 2.88 -45.88
N THR A 68 -5.96 4.14 -46.09
CA THR A 68 -5.94 5.16 -45.03
C THR A 68 -6.88 4.80 -43.87
N SER A 69 -8.08 4.30 -44.18
CA SER A 69 -9.04 3.86 -43.16
C SER A 69 -8.55 2.65 -42.36
N VAL A 70 -7.93 1.66 -43.03
CA VAL A 70 -7.34 0.49 -42.35
C VAL A 70 -6.19 0.91 -41.44
N SER A 71 -5.24 1.72 -41.92
CA SER A 71 -4.12 2.19 -41.08
C SER A 71 -4.59 2.96 -39.85
N ARG A 72 -5.56 3.88 -40.01
CA ARG A 72 -6.13 4.60 -38.85
C ARG A 72 -6.81 3.67 -37.86
N LEU A 73 -7.52 2.65 -38.34
CA LEU A 73 -8.16 1.67 -37.48
C LEU A 73 -7.11 0.83 -36.73
N VAL A 74 -6.06 0.38 -37.41
CA VAL A 74 -4.93 -0.34 -36.79
C VAL A 74 -4.27 0.52 -35.71
N ASP A 75 -3.96 1.78 -35.99
CA ASP A 75 -3.38 2.70 -35.00
C ASP A 75 -4.31 2.92 -33.81
N THR A 76 -5.63 3.07 -34.06
CA THR A 76 -6.63 3.21 -33.00
C THR A 76 -6.69 1.95 -32.12
N LEU A 77 -6.72 0.77 -32.72
CA LEU A 77 -6.77 -0.50 -31.99
C LEU A 77 -5.47 -0.74 -31.21
N ALA A 78 -4.31 -0.45 -31.81
CA ALA A 78 -3.02 -0.55 -31.13
C ALA A 78 -2.92 0.43 -29.96
N GLY A 79 -3.30 1.69 -30.14
CA GLY A 79 -3.29 2.72 -29.10
C GLY A 79 -4.24 2.43 -27.94
N ASN A 80 -5.31 1.67 -28.17
CA ASN A 80 -6.25 1.21 -27.13
C ASN A 80 -5.94 -0.21 -26.61
N GLY A 81 -4.80 -0.80 -26.99
CA GLY A 81 -4.32 -2.07 -26.45
C GLY A 81 -5.07 -3.31 -26.97
N PHE A 82 -5.73 -3.25 -28.12
CA PHE A 82 -6.40 -4.39 -28.78
C PHE A 82 -5.46 -5.22 -29.66
N LEU A 83 -4.37 -4.61 -30.12
CA LEU A 83 -3.36 -5.24 -30.96
C LEU A 83 -2.03 -5.33 -30.22
N ARG A 84 -1.31 -6.43 -30.46
CA ARG A 84 0.09 -6.60 -30.06
C ARG A 84 0.96 -6.45 -31.29
N GLU A 85 1.98 -5.59 -31.23
CA GLU A 85 2.97 -5.49 -32.30
C GLU A 85 3.86 -6.74 -32.30
N VAL A 86 4.02 -7.35 -33.47
CA VAL A 86 4.85 -8.54 -33.69
C VAL A 86 6.14 -8.08 -34.36
N ARG A 87 7.22 -8.06 -33.59
CA ARG A 87 8.54 -7.55 -34.04
C ARG A 87 9.47 -8.63 -34.58
N HIS A 88 9.13 -9.90 -34.38
CA HIS A 88 9.95 -11.05 -34.72
C HIS A 88 9.14 -12.11 -35.44
N ASP A 89 9.77 -12.88 -36.33
CA ASP A 89 9.13 -14.01 -36.98
C ASP A 89 8.74 -15.11 -35.96
N PRO A 90 7.70 -15.91 -36.24
CA PRO A 90 7.28 -16.99 -35.35
C PRO A 90 8.42 -17.97 -35.05
N GLU A 91 8.65 -18.24 -33.78
CA GLU A 91 9.66 -19.21 -33.35
C GLU A 91 9.15 -20.64 -33.56
N PRO A 92 10.00 -21.57 -34.03
CA PRO A 92 9.62 -22.98 -34.09
C PRO A 92 9.45 -23.52 -32.67
N VAL A 93 8.28 -24.09 -32.37
CA VAL A 93 7.97 -24.70 -31.08
C VAL A 93 8.30 -26.19 -31.13
N PRO A 94 9.25 -26.71 -30.34
CA PRO A 94 9.51 -28.15 -30.26
C PRO A 94 8.30 -28.92 -29.74
N ALA A 95 8.05 -30.12 -30.27
CA ALA A 95 6.88 -30.95 -29.91
C ALA A 95 6.74 -31.19 -28.39
N TRP A 96 7.84 -31.54 -27.73
CA TRP A 96 7.86 -31.77 -26.28
C TRP A 96 7.43 -30.53 -25.48
N MET A 97 7.72 -29.33 -25.99
CA MET A 97 7.40 -28.07 -25.32
C MET A 97 5.92 -27.75 -25.48
N SER A 98 5.36 -27.97 -26.68
CA SER A 98 3.92 -27.84 -26.90
C SER A 98 3.11 -28.90 -26.14
N GLU A 99 3.63 -30.11 -25.97
CA GLU A 99 2.92 -31.19 -25.25
C GLU A 99 2.90 -30.95 -23.74
N ARG A 100 3.99 -30.43 -23.16
CA ARG A 100 4.14 -30.30 -21.70
C ARG A 100 3.86 -28.90 -21.17
N TYR A 101 4.17 -27.87 -21.96
CA TYR A 101 4.26 -26.49 -21.49
C TYR A 101 3.44 -25.51 -22.35
N ALA A 102 2.38 -25.97 -23.02
CA ALA A 102 1.49 -25.13 -23.82
C ALA A 102 0.96 -23.91 -23.06
N ALA A 103 0.52 -24.09 -21.81
CA ALA A 103 0.00 -23.00 -20.97
C ALA A 103 1.08 -21.95 -20.66
N HIS A 104 2.31 -22.38 -20.38
CA HIS A 104 3.45 -21.50 -20.14
C HIS A 104 3.82 -20.71 -21.40
N LEU A 105 3.84 -21.36 -22.57
CA LEU A 105 4.07 -20.67 -23.84
C LEU A 105 2.99 -19.64 -24.16
N ALA A 106 1.72 -19.98 -23.90
CA ALA A 106 0.62 -19.04 -24.07
C ALA A 106 0.73 -17.85 -23.10
N PHE A 107 1.13 -18.10 -21.85
CA PHE A 107 1.42 -17.05 -20.88
C PHE A 107 2.55 -16.13 -21.37
N LEU A 108 3.66 -16.69 -21.85
CA LEU A 108 4.78 -15.90 -22.36
C LEU A 108 4.38 -15.08 -23.58
N ASP A 109 3.66 -15.66 -24.55
CA ASP A 109 3.19 -14.96 -25.75
C ASP A 109 2.19 -13.84 -25.44
N HIS A 110 1.42 -14.00 -24.35
CA HIS A 110 0.52 -12.95 -23.87
C HIS A 110 1.28 -11.73 -23.34
N HIS A 111 2.40 -11.93 -22.67
CA HIS A 111 3.13 -10.88 -21.96
C HIS A 111 4.29 -10.29 -22.77
N ALA A 112 4.90 -11.07 -23.67
CA ALA A 112 6.07 -10.66 -24.44
C ALA A 112 6.20 -11.42 -25.76
N ASP A 113 7.06 -10.93 -26.64
CA ASP A 113 7.43 -11.62 -27.87
C ASP A 113 8.40 -12.79 -27.62
N ARG A 114 8.56 -13.66 -28.60
CA ARG A 114 9.55 -14.76 -28.56
C ARG A 114 9.38 -15.71 -27.37
N PRO A 115 8.21 -16.34 -27.21
CA PRO A 115 7.91 -17.19 -26.05
C PRO A 115 8.83 -18.41 -25.93
N VAL A 116 9.32 -18.98 -27.05
CA VAL A 116 10.19 -20.16 -27.01
C VAL A 116 11.56 -19.77 -26.48
N ALA A 117 12.16 -18.69 -27.00
CA ALA A 117 13.46 -18.23 -26.52
C ALA A 117 13.42 -17.83 -25.04
N ARG A 118 12.36 -17.16 -24.59
CA ARG A 118 12.17 -16.78 -23.18
C ARG A 118 11.99 -17.99 -22.27
N PHE A 119 11.22 -18.98 -22.70
CA PHE A 119 11.08 -20.24 -21.95
C PHE A 119 12.42 -20.96 -21.81
N LEU A 120 13.19 -21.06 -22.90
CA LEU A 120 14.53 -21.67 -22.87
C LEU A 120 15.50 -20.87 -22.00
N LYS A 121 15.43 -19.53 -22.02
CA LYS A 121 16.19 -18.68 -21.11
C LYS A 121 15.88 -19.02 -19.65
N ALA A 122 14.60 -19.05 -19.27
CA ALA A 122 14.19 -19.39 -17.92
C ALA A 122 14.66 -20.79 -17.51
N ARG A 123 14.62 -21.77 -18.42
CA ARG A 123 15.12 -23.14 -18.19
C ARG A 123 16.64 -23.25 -18.05
N SER A 124 17.38 -22.31 -18.62
CA SER A 124 18.85 -22.31 -18.59
C SER A 124 19.44 -21.69 -17.31
N ALA A 125 18.64 -20.88 -16.61
CA ALA A 125 19.03 -20.26 -15.35
C ALA A 125 19.07 -21.27 -14.20
N LEU A 126 20.08 -21.16 -13.34
CA LEU A 126 20.25 -21.96 -12.14
C LEU A 126 19.46 -21.35 -10.97
N ILE A 127 18.52 -22.11 -10.42
CA ILE A 127 17.76 -21.73 -9.23
C ILE A 127 18.32 -22.48 -8.02
N GLY A 128 18.67 -21.74 -6.98
CA GLY A 128 19.03 -22.31 -5.69
C GLY A 128 17.83 -22.35 -4.76
N CYS A 129 17.50 -23.50 -4.20
CA CYS A 129 16.44 -23.66 -3.20
C CYS A 129 17.05 -24.00 -1.84
N VAL A 130 16.69 -23.26 -0.80
CA VAL A 130 17.15 -23.51 0.57
C VAL A 130 15.94 -23.74 1.48
N GLY A 131 15.98 -24.77 2.30
CA GLY A 131 15.03 -24.92 3.41
C GLY A 131 14.53 -26.33 3.64
N ASP A 132 13.30 -26.49 4.12
CA ASP A 132 12.78 -27.75 4.66
C ASP A 132 11.23 -27.80 4.65
N GLY A 133 10.68 -29.02 4.79
CA GLY A 133 9.29 -29.24 5.13
C GLY A 133 8.28 -29.06 3.99
N VAL A 134 7.05 -28.73 4.37
CA VAL A 134 5.90 -28.62 3.46
C VAL A 134 6.09 -27.46 2.49
N ALA A 135 6.65 -26.33 2.94
CA ALA A 135 7.00 -25.21 2.09
C ALA A 135 8.00 -25.61 0.99
N LEU A 136 9.09 -26.31 1.34
CA LEU A 136 10.08 -26.76 0.35
C LEU A 136 9.45 -27.72 -0.66
N ARG A 137 8.66 -28.69 -0.20
CA ARG A 137 7.95 -29.63 -1.08
C ARG A 137 7.03 -28.90 -2.06
N GLY A 138 6.22 -27.97 -1.56
CA GLY A 138 5.34 -27.14 -2.38
C GLY A 138 6.13 -26.34 -3.43
N LEU A 139 7.23 -25.72 -3.02
CA LEU A 139 8.09 -24.94 -3.92
C LEU A 139 8.69 -25.82 -5.02
N LEU A 140 9.31 -26.95 -4.68
CA LEU A 140 9.91 -27.84 -5.67
C LEU A 140 8.86 -28.36 -6.64
N SER A 141 7.69 -28.81 -6.17
CA SER A 141 6.59 -29.22 -7.06
C SER A 141 6.15 -28.09 -8.01
N ALA A 142 6.06 -26.85 -7.51
CA ALA A 142 5.73 -25.70 -8.35
C ALA A 142 6.81 -25.40 -9.39
N LEU A 143 8.09 -25.44 -9.04
CA LEU A 143 9.19 -25.23 -10.02
C LEU A 143 9.17 -26.30 -11.13
N ALA A 144 8.84 -27.55 -10.80
CA ALA A 144 8.68 -28.63 -11.77
C ALA A 144 7.49 -28.36 -12.72
N GLU A 145 6.35 -27.93 -12.18
CA GLU A 145 5.16 -27.55 -12.98
C GLU A 145 5.47 -26.40 -13.95
N PHE A 146 6.22 -25.39 -13.49
CA PHE A 146 6.69 -24.28 -14.32
C PHE A 146 7.82 -24.67 -15.31
N GLY A 147 8.28 -25.92 -15.24
CA GLY A 147 9.26 -26.47 -16.16
C GLY A 147 10.67 -25.92 -15.96
N LEU A 148 11.04 -25.47 -14.76
CA LEU A 148 12.35 -24.89 -14.48
C LEU A 148 13.42 -25.99 -14.36
N ALA A 149 14.38 -25.98 -15.28
CA ALA A 149 15.17 -27.17 -15.54
C ALA A 149 16.44 -27.33 -14.70
N ARG A 150 17.03 -26.25 -14.18
CA ARG A 150 18.27 -26.31 -13.39
C ARG A 150 17.99 -25.84 -11.97
N VAL A 151 17.88 -26.79 -11.05
CA VAL A 151 17.58 -26.52 -9.64
C VAL A 151 18.63 -27.19 -8.78
N ARG A 152 19.19 -26.43 -7.84
CA ARG A 152 20.07 -26.96 -6.79
C ARG A 152 19.41 -26.78 -5.44
N VAL A 153 19.32 -27.86 -4.67
CA VAL A 153 18.60 -27.88 -3.40
C VAL A 153 19.57 -28.06 -2.24
N GLU A 154 19.56 -27.12 -1.31
CA GLU A 154 20.25 -27.18 -0.02
C GLU A 154 19.22 -27.38 1.08
N SER A 155 19.15 -28.60 1.61
CA SER A 155 18.15 -28.97 2.62
C SER A 155 18.75 -29.92 3.66
N ALA A 156 18.30 -29.76 4.90
CA ALA A 156 18.53 -30.72 5.98
C ALA A 156 17.38 -31.75 6.10
N ASP A 157 16.35 -31.64 5.26
CA ASP A 157 15.22 -32.54 5.21
C ASP A 157 15.65 -33.92 4.69
N ALA A 158 15.30 -34.97 5.42
CA ALA A 158 15.67 -36.35 5.09
C ALA A 158 15.01 -36.83 3.79
N ASP A 159 13.84 -36.29 3.44
CA ASP A 159 13.09 -36.66 2.24
C ASP A 159 13.52 -35.87 0.99
N ALA A 160 14.36 -34.83 1.14
CA ALA A 160 14.78 -33.98 0.03
C ALA A 160 15.48 -34.74 -1.11
N PRO A 161 16.39 -35.71 -0.88
CA PRO A 161 17.02 -36.47 -1.96
C PRO A 161 16.01 -37.23 -2.82
N ASP A 162 15.05 -37.91 -2.19
CA ASP A 162 14.04 -38.70 -2.89
C ASP A 162 13.08 -37.80 -3.67
N LEU A 163 12.65 -36.68 -3.06
CA LEU A 163 11.79 -35.70 -3.72
C LEU A 163 12.47 -35.06 -4.94
N VAL A 164 13.75 -34.69 -4.82
CA VAL A 164 14.53 -34.12 -5.93
C VAL A 164 14.68 -35.13 -7.07
N ALA A 165 14.94 -36.40 -6.75
CA ALA A 165 15.03 -37.47 -7.75
C ALA A 165 13.68 -37.74 -8.44
N GLU A 166 12.59 -37.80 -7.67
CA GLU A 166 11.23 -37.99 -8.17
C GLU A 166 10.82 -36.88 -9.15
N LEU A 167 10.94 -35.61 -8.71
CA LEU A 167 10.59 -34.46 -9.54
C LEU A 167 11.53 -34.31 -10.74
N GLY A 168 12.82 -34.56 -10.57
CA GLY A 168 13.83 -34.56 -11.64
C GLY A 168 13.53 -35.57 -12.75
N ALA A 169 12.85 -36.68 -12.45
CA ALA A 169 12.47 -37.69 -13.44
C ALA A 169 11.25 -37.31 -14.29
N THR A 170 10.48 -36.29 -13.90
CA THR A 170 9.25 -35.88 -14.60
C THR A 170 9.53 -35.28 -15.98
N ASP A 171 10.69 -34.65 -16.16
CA ASP A 171 11.15 -34.07 -17.43
C ASP A 171 12.61 -34.48 -17.71
N PRO A 172 12.92 -35.14 -18.84
CA PRO A 172 14.29 -35.55 -19.17
C PRO A 172 15.26 -34.37 -19.34
N GLY A 173 14.75 -33.16 -19.53
CA GLY A 173 15.51 -31.92 -19.57
C GLY A 173 15.91 -31.38 -18.20
N PHE A 174 15.35 -31.89 -17.10
CA PHE A 174 15.70 -31.44 -15.75
C PHE A 174 17.10 -31.91 -15.34
N ARG A 175 17.80 -31.03 -14.62
CA ARG A 175 19.12 -31.19 -14.03
C ARG A 175 19.02 -30.71 -12.59
N TRP A 176 18.32 -31.50 -11.78
CA TRP A 176 18.06 -31.19 -10.39
C TRP A 176 19.01 -31.99 -9.50
N GLU A 177 19.65 -31.31 -8.54
CA GLU A 177 20.68 -31.91 -7.70
C GLU A 177 20.67 -31.31 -6.29
N LEU A 178 21.27 -32.03 -5.34
CA LEU A 178 21.56 -31.49 -4.01
C LEU A 178 22.91 -30.76 -4.02
N GLY A 179 23.01 -29.65 -3.30
CA GLY A 179 24.28 -28.93 -3.16
C GLY A 179 24.13 -27.48 -2.72
N THR A 180 25.26 -26.78 -2.63
CA THR A 180 25.35 -25.38 -2.19
C THR A 180 24.80 -24.40 -3.23
N VAL A 181 24.03 -23.40 -2.81
CA VAL A 181 23.32 -22.48 -3.73
C VAL A 181 24.04 -21.17 -4.07
N ALA A 182 25.31 -21.01 -3.69
CA ALA A 182 26.03 -19.73 -3.72
C ALA A 182 26.19 -19.09 -5.11
N ASP A 183 26.20 -19.89 -6.17
CA ASP A 183 26.38 -19.53 -7.58
C ASP A 183 25.06 -19.47 -8.38
N ALA A 184 23.91 -19.56 -7.72
CA ALA A 184 22.61 -19.52 -8.37
C ALA A 184 22.28 -18.13 -8.94
N ASP A 185 21.52 -18.10 -10.05
CA ASP A 185 21.02 -16.86 -10.66
C ASP A 185 19.90 -16.22 -9.82
N VAL A 186 19.13 -17.05 -9.10
CA VAL A 186 18.09 -16.67 -8.14
C VAL A 186 18.09 -17.68 -7.00
N VAL A 187 17.90 -17.21 -5.76
CA VAL A 187 17.77 -18.07 -4.58
C VAL A 187 16.36 -17.97 -4.01
N LEU A 188 15.74 -19.12 -3.75
CA LEU A 188 14.42 -19.23 -3.15
C LEU A 188 14.54 -19.95 -1.81
N VAL A 189 14.12 -19.28 -0.74
CA VAL A 189 14.07 -19.88 0.59
C VAL A 189 12.66 -20.39 0.84
N ALA A 190 12.49 -21.65 1.23
CA ALA A 190 11.21 -22.24 1.58
C ALA A 190 11.29 -22.95 2.93
N THR A 191 10.61 -22.42 3.96
CA THR A 191 10.66 -23.01 5.30
C THR A 191 9.33 -22.90 6.03
N ASP A 192 9.03 -23.94 6.81
CA ASP A 192 7.87 -23.97 7.70
C ASP A 192 8.11 -23.21 9.01
N LYS A 193 9.35 -22.74 9.25
CA LYS A 193 9.73 -22.02 10.47
C LYS A 193 9.19 -20.60 10.45
N ASP A 194 8.55 -20.21 11.55
CA ASP A 194 8.15 -18.83 11.82
C ASP A 194 9.38 -18.03 12.30
N SER A 195 10.13 -17.47 11.35
CA SER A 195 11.38 -16.78 11.66
C SER A 195 11.65 -15.58 10.74
N PRO A 196 11.94 -14.38 11.30
CA PRO A 196 12.37 -13.22 10.52
C PRO A 196 13.76 -13.41 9.90
N ALA A 197 14.55 -14.39 10.37
CA ALA A 197 15.88 -14.69 9.87
C ALA A 197 15.87 -15.69 8.70
N ALA A 198 14.71 -16.23 8.29
CA ALA A 198 14.63 -17.26 7.25
C ALA A 198 15.35 -16.86 5.95
N ALA A 199 15.31 -15.58 5.56
CA ALA A 199 15.95 -15.10 4.35
C ALA A 199 17.44 -14.71 4.52
N ASP A 200 18.11 -15.06 5.63
CA ASP A 200 19.54 -14.75 5.87
C ASP A 200 20.44 -15.75 5.13
N VAL A 201 20.42 -15.70 3.80
CA VAL A 201 21.30 -16.50 2.94
C VAL A 201 22.41 -15.57 2.41
N PRO A 202 23.70 -15.91 2.57
CA PRO A 202 24.82 -15.06 2.17
C PRO A 202 25.05 -15.12 0.64
N VAL A 203 24.09 -14.62 -0.13
CA VAL A 203 24.10 -14.62 -1.60
C VAL A 203 23.92 -13.21 -2.14
N THR A 204 24.49 -12.94 -3.31
CA THR A 204 24.29 -11.67 -4.04
C THR A 204 23.13 -11.73 -5.03
N ALA A 205 22.61 -12.94 -5.28
CA ALA A 205 21.48 -13.17 -6.18
C ALA A 205 20.17 -12.61 -5.59
N PRO A 206 19.17 -12.28 -6.43
CA PRO A 206 17.83 -11.97 -5.96
C PRO A 206 17.28 -13.11 -5.09
N VAL A 207 16.71 -12.78 -3.93
CA VAL A 207 16.15 -13.76 -2.98
C VAL A 207 14.63 -13.67 -2.96
N GLY A 208 13.97 -14.80 -3.19
CA GLY A 208 12.53 -15.00 -2.93
C GLY A 208 12.33 -15.86 -1.68
N VAL A 209 11.18 -15.72 -1.01
CA VAL A 209 10.90 -16.43 0.25
C VAL A 209 9.49 -16.98 0.24
N LEU A 210 9.34 -18.25 0.61
CA LEU A 210 8.09 -18.89 1.01
C LEU A 210 8.25 -19.28 2.48
N GLY A 211 7.66 -18.50 3.37
CA GLY A 211 7.87 -18.66 4.81
C GLY A 211 6.57 -18.58 5.59
N ARG A 212 6.65 -18.96 6.86
CA ARG A 212 5.54 -18.83 7.80
C ARG A 212 5.60 -17.49 8.53
N CYS A 213 4.46 -16.85 8.73
CA CYS A 213 4.27 -15.70 9.63
C CYS A 213 3.10 -16.05 10.55
N GLY A 214 3.39 -16.55 11.76
CA GLY A 214 2.37 -17.18 12.60
C GLY A 214 1.73 -18.37 11.88
N GLU A 215 0.42 -18.28 11.60
CA GLU A 215 -0.32 -19.32 10.85
C GLU A 215 -0.47 -19.02 9.36
N TYR A 216 -0.02 -17.85 8.88
CA TYR A 216 -0.02 -17.51 7.47
C TYR A 216 1.14 -18.18 6.74
N VAL A 217 0.87 -18.62 5.51
CA VAL A 217 1.93 -18.88 4.51
C VAL A 217 2.12 -17.61 3.70
N VAL A 218 3.37 -17.17 3.56
CA VAL A 218 3.70 -15.89 2.92
C VAL A 218 4.73 -16.12 1.83
N ALA A 219 4.43 -15.65 0.63
CA ALA A 219 5.30 -15.68 -0.52
C ALA A 219 5.78 -14.26 -0.86
N VAL A 220 7.09 -14.06 -0.87
CA VAL A 220 7.77 -12.84 -1.30
C VAL A 220 8.54 -13.15 -2.59
N PRO A 221 8.21 -12.54 -3.73
CA PRO A 221 8.86 -12.81 -5.00
C PRO A 221 10.34 -12.39 -4.98
N PRO A 222 11.23 -12.99 -5.79
CA PRO A 222 12.64 -12.60 -5.84
C PRO A 222 12.83 -11.18 -6.40
N GLY A 223 13.57 -10.35 -5.67
CA GLY A 223 13.79 -8.94 -6.02
C GLY A 223 15.17 -8.43 -5.63
N VAL A 224 15.52 -7.26 -6.18
CA VAL A 224 16.75 -6.51 -5.87
C VAL A 224 16.40 -5.04 -5.68
N GLY A 225 17.13 -4.33 -4.83
CA GLY A 225 16.96 -2.87 -4.66
C GLY A 225 15.65 -2.43 -4.03
N ARG A 226 14.94 -3.33 -3.33
CA ARG A 226 13.74 -2.99 -2.55
C ARG A 226 14.14 -2.24 -1.27
N ASP A 227 13.27 -1.35 -0.82
CA ASP A 227 13.39 -0.64 0.46
C ASP A 227 12.83 -1.45 1.65
N TRP A 228 12.39 -2.68 1.40
CA TRP A 228 11.88 -3.65 2.37
C TRP A 228 12.40 -5.06 2.07
N CYS A 229 12.31 -5.96 3.06
CA CYS A 229 12.83 -7.32 3.01
C CYS A 229 11.89 -8.29 3.73
N TRP A 230 12.27 -9.57 3.77
CA TRP A 230 11.52 -10.61 4.49
C TRP A 230 11.25 -10.26 5.95
N GLU A 231 12.24 -9.79 6.71
CA GLU A 231 12.02 -9.43 8.12
C GLU A 231 10.97 -8.30 8.24
N CYS A 232 10.96 -7.34 7.32
CA CYS A 232 9.94 -6.30 7.32
C CYS A 232 8.54 -6.89 7.14
N VAL A 233 8.38 -7.77 6.15
CA VAL A 233 7.10 -8.45 5.87
C VAL A 233 6.66 -9.30 7.05
N HIS A 234 7.57 -10.10 7.60
CA HIS A 234 7.33 -10.98 8.74
C HIS A 234 6.80 -10.22 9.96
N ARG A 235 7.41 -9.06 10.26
CA ARG A 235 6.98 -8.18 11.36
C ARG A 235 5.70 -7.40 11.06
N SER A 236 5.45 -7.07 9.79
CA SER A 236 4.25 -6.35 9.37
C SER A 236 2.98 -7.19 9.44
N ILE A 237 3.09 -8.52 9.35
CA ILE A 237 1.94 -9.41 9.50
C ILE A 237 1.70 -9.63 10.99
N ALA A 238 0.69 -8.94 11.51
CA ALA A 238 0.45 -8.76 12.95
C ALA A 238 -1.02 -8.99 13.35
N VAL A 239 -1.77 -9.75 12.55
CA VAL A 239 -3.18 -10.07 12.80
C VAL A 239 -3.38 -11.58 13.05
N PRO A 240 -4.41 -11.97 13.81
CA PRO A 240 -4.80 -13.37 13.89
C PRO A 240 -5.43 -13.84 12.58
N VAL A 241 -5.26 -15.12 12.25
CA VAL A 241 -6.02 -15.77 11.17
C VAL A 241 -7.50 -15.85 11.52
N ALA A 242 -8.37 -15.87 10.50
CA ALA A 242 -9.82 -15.95 10.72
C ALA A 242 -10.24 -17.27 11.38
N VAL A 243 -9.54 -18.37 11.04
CA VAL A 243 -9.74 -19.69 11.64
C VAL A 243 -8.37 -20.27 11.96
N SER A 244 -8.11 -20.49 13.25
CA SER A 244 -6.85 -21.05 13.73
C SER A 244 -6.75 -22.55 13.43
N ALA A 245 -5.56 -22.96 13.02
CA ALA A 245 -5.11 -24.33 12.86
C ALA A 245 -3.89 -24.62 13.76
N ALA A 246 -3.71 -23.87 14.86
CA ALA A 246 -2.47 -23.88 15.68
C ALA A 246 -2.05 -25.28 16.19
N ASP A 247 -3.00 -26.20 16.34
CA ASP A 247 -2.77 -27.58 16.77
C ASP A 247 -2.39 -28.55 15.62
N HIS A 248 -2.30 -28.06 14.38
CA HIS A 248 -2.06 -28.86 13.18
C HIS A 248 -0.75 -28.45 12.50
N PRO A 249 -0.05 -29.40 11.83
CA PRO A 249 1.10 -29.04 11.00
C PRO A 249 0.68 -28.08 9.87
N PRO A 250 1.61 -27.30 9.31
CA PRO A 250 1.33 -26.43 8.16
C PRO A 250 0.60 -27.21 7.06
N ALA A 251 -0.55 -26.70 6.63
CA ALA A 251 -1.34 -27.36 5.61
C ALA A 251 -0.64 -27.29 4.24
N ALA A 252 -0.63 -28.41 3.52
CA ALA A 252 -0.01 -28.52 2.21
C ALA A 252 -0.64 -27.60 1.15
N ALA A 253 -1.95 -27.34 1.24
CA ALA A 253 -2.66 -26.51 0.27
C ALA A 253 -2.21 -25.03 0.30
N PRO A 254 -2.23 -24.31 1.45
CA PRO A 254 -1.67 -22.96 1.55
C PRO A 254 -0.21 -22.86 1.09
N ALA A 255 0.63 -23.82 1.50
CA ALA A 255 2.03 -23.89 1.06
C ALA A 255 2.15 -24.01 -0.46
N THR A 256 1.35 -24.87 -1.08
CA THR A 256 1.33 -25.07 -2.54
C THR A 256 0.87 -23.81 -3.26
N ILE A 257 -0.16 -23.11 -2.76
CA ILE A 257 -0.63 -21.85 -3.35
C ILE A 257 0.47 -20.78 -3.28
N GLY A 258 1.08 -20.58 -2.12
CA GLY A 258 2.20 -19.64 -1.97
C GLY A 258 3.39 -20.01 -2.88
N ALA A 259 3.70 -21.30 -2.98
CA ALA A 259 4.74 -21.82 -3.87
C ALA A 259 4.46 -21.54 -5.35
N LEU A 260 3.21 -21.73 -5.82
CA LEU A 260 2.82 -21.44 -7.20
C LEU A 260 2.99 -19.96 -7.52
N HIS A 261 2.61 -19.06 -6.61
CA HIS A 261 2.86 -17.62 -6.76
C HIS A 261 4.37 -17.33 -6.86
N LEU A 262 5.17 -17.87 -5.93
CA LEU A 262 6.62 -17.65 -5.93
C LEU A 262 7.29 -18.20 -7.20
N ALA A 263 6.90 -19.39 -7.66
CA ALA A 263 7.39 -20.01 -8.87
C ALA A 263 6.99 -19.21 -10.12
N GLN A 264 5.75 -18.73 -10.21
CA GLN A 264 5.28 -17.88 -11.32
C GLN A 264 6.10 -16.59 -11.41
N HIS A 265 6.32 -15.92 -10.29
CA HIS A 265 7.13 -14.70 -10.23
C HIS A 265 8.57 -14.95 -10.62
N THR A 266 9.15 -16.07 -10.17
CA THR A 266 10.51 -16.48 -10.52
C THR A 266 10.61 -16.78 -12.02
N PHE A 267 9.68 -17.57 -12.56
CA PHE A 267 9.60 -17.90 -13.98
C PHE A 267 9.48 -16.65 -14.86
N ALA A 268 8.54 -15.74 -14.52
CA ALA A 268 8.37 -14.49 -15.24
C ALA A 268 9.65 -13.65 -15.23
N ARG A 269 10.31 -13.50 -14.07
CA ARG A 269 11.58 -12.78 -13.95
C ARG A 269 12.67 -13.37 -14.83
N LEU A 270 12.87 -14.69 -14.78
CA LEU A 270 13.90 -15.37 -15.57
C LEU A 270 13.61 -15.35 -17.08
N ALA A 271 12.34 -15.21 -17.46
CA ALA A 271 11.86 -15.01 -18.83
C ALA A 271 11.88 -13.53 -19.29
N ASP A 272 12.43 -12.62 -18.48
CA ASP A 272 12.40 -11.16 -18.67
C ASP A 272 10.99 -10.58 -18.85
N ILE A 273 10.04 -11.05 -18.04
CA ILE A 273 8.68 -10.52 -17.94
C ILE A 273 8.51 -9.85 -16.58
N THR A 274 8.11 -8.58 -16.62
CA THR A 274 7.72 -7.82 -15.43
C THR A 274 6.22 -7.96 -15.22
N LEU A 275 5.84 -8.70 -14.19
CA LEU A 275 4.44 -8.79 -13.76
C LEU A 275 4.03 -7.51 -13.01
N PRO A 276 2.76 -7.07 -13.10
CA PRO A 276 2.25 -5.97 -12.27
C PRO A 276 2.42 -6.21 -10.77
N THR A 277 2.45 -7.49 -10.37
CA THR A 277 2.60 -7.96 -8.99
C THR A 277 4.06 -8.28 -8.62
N ALA A 278 5.06 -7.89 -9.43
CA ALA A 278 6.45 -8.31 -9.23
C ALA A 278 7.05 -7.93 -7.87
N ASP A 279 6.50 -6.91 -7.21
CA ASP A 279 6.89 -6.44 -5.88
C ASP A 279 5.77 -6.54 -4.84
N THR A 280 4.72 -7.32 -5.11
CA THR A 280 3.66 -7.59 -4.14
C THR A 280 4.00 -8.82 -3.30
N VAL A 281 3.68 -8.76 -2.02
CA VAL A 281 3.75 -9.89 -1.09
C VAL A 281 2.42 -10.65 -1.16
N THR A 282 2.45 -11.98 -1.18
CA THR A 282 1.23 -12.79 -1.13
C THR A 282 1.13 -13.47 0.23
N SER A 283 -0.04 -13.38 0.88
CA SER A 283 -0.37 -14.22 2.05
C SER A 283 -1.48 -15.22 1.70
N VAL A 284 -1.42 -16.38 2.33
CA VAL A 284 -2.42 -17.45 2.21
C VAL A 284 -2.82 -17.90 3.60
N GLU A 285 -4.11 -17.84 3.88
CA GLU A 285 -4.69 -18.30 5.15
C GLU A 285 -4.74 -19.85 5.24
N PRO A 286 -4.61 -20.43 6.44
CA PRO A 286 -4.36 -21.87 6.62
C PRO A 286 -5.58 -22.79 6.36
N VAL A 287 -6.80 -22.36 6.70
CA VAL A 287 -8.00 -23.23 6.70
C VAL A 287 -8.93 -22.96 5.51
N ALA A 288 -9.23 -21.69 5.25
CA ALA A 288 -9.86 -21.25 4.00
C ALA A 288 -8.79 -20.45 3.26
N PRO A 289 -8.23 -20.93 2.13
CA PRO A 289 -7.09 -20.30 1.47
C PRO A 289 -7.50 -18.99 0.79
N ALA A 290 -7.83 -17.99 1.58
CA ALA A 290 -7.95 -16.63 1.15
C ALA A 290 -6.55 -16.17 0.76
N VAL A 291 -6.38 -15.90 -0.53
CA VAL A 291 -5.14 -15.37 -1.09
C VAL A 291 -5.25 -13.87 -1.13
N ARG A 292 -4.32 -13.17 -0.48
CA ARG A 292 -4.28 -11.71 -0.42
C ARG A 292 -2.95 -11.22 -0.92
N SER A 293 -2.96 -10.04 -1.55
CA SER A 293 -1.76 -9.35 -2.01
C SER A 293 -1.55 -8.09 -1.19
N HIS A 294 -0.31 -7.84 -0.81
CA HIS A 294 0.08 -6.75 0.08
C HIS A 294 1.21 -5.95 -0.56
N THR A 295 1.27 -4.67 -0.22
CA THR A 295 2.43 -3.83 -0.56
C THR A 295 3.50 -4.02 0.51
N GLY A 296 4.69 -4.48 0.12
CA GLY A 296 5.82 -4.56 1.05
C GLY A 296 6.24 -3.16 1.52
N ARG A 297 6.53 -3.04 2.82
CA ARG A 297 6.94 -1.78 3.44
C ARG A 297 8.07 -2.01 4.40
N ARG A 298 8.89 -0.99 4.61
CA ARG A 298 9.95 -1.04 5.60
C ARG A 298 9.37 -1.01 7.02
N HIS A 299 9.64 -2.06 7.80
CA HIS A 299 9.25 -2.13 9.19
C HIS A 299 10.23 -1.35 10.09
N PRO A 300 9.77 -0.55 11.07
CA PRO A 300 10.65 0.26 11.91
C PRO A 300 11.64 -0.54 12.76
N LEU A 301 11.26 -1.75 13.18
CA LEU A 301 12.11 -2.65 13.99
C LEU A 301 12.93 -3.65 13.17
N CYS A 302 13.03 -3.49 11.84
CA CYS A 302 13.83 -4.38 11.01
C CYS A 302 15.34 -4.21 11.30
N GLY A 303 16.03 -5.32 11.58
CA GLY A 303 17.48 -5.35 11.81
C GLY A 303 18.33 -5.30 10.54
N ARG A 304 17.75 -5.60 9.37
CA ARG A 304 18.49 -5.63 8.08
C ARG A 304 18.63 -4.28 7.38
N HIS A 305 17.71 -3.35 7.61
CA HIS A 305 17.76 -2.03 6.97
C HIS A 305 18.36 -0.98 7.91
N PRO A 306 19.34 -0.19 7.45
CA PRO A 306 19.96 0.86 8.25
C PRO A 306 18.91 1.92 8.58
N ARG A 307 18.74 2.27 9.86
CA ARG A 307 17.78 3.32 10.27
C ARG A 307 17.99 4.58 9.41
N PRO A 308 16.93 5.21 8.89
CA PRO A 308 17.08 6.47 8.16
C PRO A 308 17.83 7.47 9.03
N ALA A 309 18.76 8.22 8.44
CA ALA A 309 19.49 9.26 9.16
C ALA A 309 18.52 10.32 9.71
N ASP A 310 18.83 10.90 10.87
CA ASP A 310 18.03 11.92 11.57
C ASP A 310 17.71 13.17 10.73
N HIS A 311 18.42 13.37 9.60
CA HIS A 311 18.40 14.60 8.80
C HIS A 311 18.25 14.35 7.29
N ALA A 312 17.60 13.25 6.87
CA ALA A 312 17.29 13.08 5.46
C ALA A 312 16.47 14.30 4.98
N ALA A 313 17.01 15.07 4.03
CA ALA A 313 16.36 16.27 3.52
C ALA A 313 14.99 15.89 2.95
N ARG A 314 13.92 16.26 3.64
CA ARG A 314 12.56 16.05 3.16
C ARG A 314 12.19 17.15 2.17
N PRO A 315 11.53 16.82 1.06
CA PRO A 315 10.97 17.86 0.20
C PRO A 315 9.96 18.66 1.03
N THR A 316 10.23 19.96 1.20
CA THR A 316 9.28 20.88 1.82
C THR A 316 8.08 21.02 0.89
N ARG A 317 6.93 20.49 1.32
CA ARG A 317 5.67 20.69 0.62
C ARG A 317 4.91 21.81 1.29
N VAL A 318 4.73 22.91 0.56
CA VAL A 318 3.85 24.00 0.98
C VAL A 318 2.47 23.69 0.40
N GLU A 319 1.53 23.35 1.27
CA GLU A 319 0.14 23.11 0.91
C GLU A 319 -0.77 24.07 1.70
N ALA A 320 -1.87 24.48 1.09
CA ALA A 320 -2.88 25.31 1.76
C ALA A 320 -3.44 24.58 2.99
N VAL A 321 -3.79 25.34 4.03
CA VAL A 321 -4.56 24.80 5.15
C VAL A 321 -5.91 24.31 4.62
N ARG A 322 -6.24 23.05 4.88
CA ARG A 322 -7.54 22.48 4.52
C ARG A 322 -8.61 22.99 5.50
N PRO A 323 -9.81 23.37 5.02
CA PRO A 323 -10.91 23.72 5.92
C PRO A 323 -11.42 22.48 6.67
N ASP A 324 -11.92 22.66 7.89
CA ASP A 324 -12.48 21.55 8.70
C ASP A 324 -13.78 20.98 8.10
N ILE A 325 -14.56 21.83 7.42
CA ILE A 325 -15.81 21.48 6.74
C ILE A 325 -15.63 21.78 5.25
N ALA A 326 -15.88 20.79 4.40
CA ALA A 326 -15.80 20.98 2.96
C ALA A 326 -16.93 21.88 2.45
N ALA A 327 -16.62 22.78 1.53
CA ALA A 327 -17.58 23.67 0.89
C ALA A 327 -17.53 23.52 -0.63
N SER A 328 -18.64 23.82 -1.31
CA SER A 328 -18.69 23.83 -2.78
C SER A 328 -17.80 24.90 -3.41
N THR A 329 -17.31 25.84 -2.60
CA THR A 329 -16.41 26.94 -2.98
C THR A 329 -14.94 26.63 -2.69
N ASP A 330 -14.61 25.42 -2.25
CA ASP A 330 -13.22 25.03 -1.97
C ASP A 330 -12.35 25.13 -3.22
N SER A 331 -11.10 25.58 -3.04
CA SER A 331 -10.16 25.74 -4.15
C SER A 331 -9.74 24.37 -4.71
N ALA A 332 -9.35 24.34 -5.99
CA ALA A 332 -8.81 23.14 -6.62
C ALA A 332 -7.57 22.60 -5.88
N GLU A 333 -6.77 23.48 -5.27
CA GLU A 333 -5.61 23.10 -4.45
C GLU A 333 -6.04 22.35 -3.18
N SER A 334 -7.06 22.82 -2.47
CA SER A 334 -7.57 22.16 -1.24
C SER A 334 -8.20 20.80 -1.54
N ILE A 335 -8.89 20.70 -2.68
CA ILE A 335 -9.43 19.44 -3.19
C ILE A 335 -8.28 18.47 -3.52
N ALA A 336 -7.26 18.93 -4.24
CA ALA A 336 -6.10 18.10 -4.58
C ALA A 336 -5.34 17.59 -3.33
N VAL A 337 -5.23 18.40 -2.28
CA VAL A 337 -4.68 17.98 -0.97
C VAL A 337 -5.55 16.87 -0.37
N SER A 338 -6.87 17.02 -0.41
CA SER A 338 -7.80 16.02 0.13
C SER A 338 -7.72 14.69 -0.65
N ASP A 339 -7.71 14.73 -1.98
CA ASP A 339 -7.58 13.55 -2.84
C ASP A 339 -6.25 12.82 -2.59
N ARG A 340 -5.16 13.57 -2.41
CA ARG A 340 -3.85 13.02 -2.04
C ARG A 340 -3.92 12.27 -0.72
N ILE A 341 -4.51 12.87 0.32
CA ILE A 341 -4.62 12.25 1.65
C ILE A 341 -5.44 10.95 1.57
N VAL A 342 -6.53 10.93 0.80
CA VAL A 342 -7.33 9.72 0.57
C VAL A 342 -6.51 8.63 -0.13
N ALA A 343 -5.76 8.98 -1.18
CA ALA A 343 -4.91 8.03 -1.89
C ALA A 343 -3.81 7.44 -0.98
N VAL A 344 -3.15 8.29 -0.19
CA VAL A 344 -2.10 7.89 0.77
C VAL A 344 -2.65 6.98 1.85
N THR A 345 -3.75 7.38 2.51
CA THR A 345 -4.35 6.58 3.59
C THR A 345 -4.86 5.24 3.07
N THR A 346 -5.39 5.19 1.84
CA THR A 346 -5.77 3.95 1.18
C THR A 346 -4.55 3.06 0.94
N ALA A 347 -3.44 3.61 0.45
CA ALA A 347 -2.21 2.86 0.25
C ALA A 347 -1.62 2.31 1.57
N TRP A 348 -1.77 3.02 2.68
CA TRP A 348 -1.33 2.58 4.02
C TRP A 348 -2.27 1.58 4.69
N THR A 349 -3.51 1.42 4.19
CA THR A 349 -4.51 0.56 4.81
C THR A 349 -4.48 -0.85 4.21
N ASP A 350 -4.09 -1.83 5.01
CA ASP A 350 -4.12 -3.24 4.64
C ASP A 350 -4.40 -4.09 5.89
N GLN A 351 -5.44 -4.93 5.81
CA GLN A 351 -5.99 -5.68 6.95
C GLN A 351 -5.06 -6.74 7.52
N VAL A 352 -3.96 -7.06 6.85
CA VAL A 352 -3.04 -8.13 7.26
C VAL A 352 -1.64 -7.61 7.48
N ALA A 353 -1.12 -6.81 6.54
CA ALA A 353 0.29 -6.40 6.52
C ALA A 353 0.47 -4.87 6.56
N GLY A 354 -0.61 -4.10 6.68
CA GLY A 354 -0.58 -2.64 6.64
C GLY A 354 -0.21 -2.01 7.98
N PRO A 355 0.43 -0.82 7.98
CA PRO A 355 0.56 -0.04 9.21
C PRO A 355 -0.81 0.35 9.79
N LEU A 356 -1.82 0.50 8.93
CA LEU A 356 -3.21 0.69 9.33
C LEU A 356 -4.00 -0.56 8.91
N HIS A 357 -4.60 -1.28 9.86
CA HIS A 357 -5.44 -2.44 9.57
C HIS A 357 -6.84 -2.05 9.10
N SER A 358 -7.38 -0.96 9.64
CA SER A 358 -8.66 -0.41 9.21
C SER A 358 -8.74 1.09 9.46
N LEU A 359 -9.53 1.77 8.64
CA LEU A 359 -9.78 3.20 8.73
C LEU A 359 -11.22 3.52 8.31
N GLY A 360 -12.01 4.10 9.21
CA GLY A 360 -13.37 4.54 8.90
C GLY A 360 -14.25 4.73 10.13
N GLU A 361 -15.51 5.03 9.86
CA GLU A 361 -16.53 5.37 10.87
C GLU A 361 -16.93 4.16 11.73
N GLY A 362 -16.97 2.96 11.14
CA GLY A 362 -17.37 1.74 11.85
C GLY A 362 -18.77 1.87 12.46
N GLY A 363 -18.89 1.53 13.75
CA GLY A 363 -20.13 1.70 14.53
C GLY A 363 -20.18 2.97 15.38
N LEU A 364 -19.31 3.96 15.13
CA LEU A 364 -19.23 5.17 15.94
C LEU A 364 -20.40 6.12 15.67
N GLU A 365 -20.88 6.79 16.72
CA GLU A 365 -21.89 7.84 16.61
C GLU A 365 -21.38 9.05 15.82
N GLN A 366 -22.15 9.46 14.80
CA GLN A 366 -21.79 10.54 13.88
C GLN A 366 -22.47 11.89 14.18
N VAL A 367 -23.16 11.97 15.33
CA VAL A 367 -23.94 13.15 15.77
C VAL A 367 -23.58 13.42 17.24
N PRO A 368 -23.42 14.69 17.66
CA PRO A 368 -23.53 15.93 16.86
C PRO A 368 -22.33 16.19 15.95
N VAL A 369 -21.20 15.53 16.19
CA VAL A 369 -19.98 15.64 15.40
C VAL A 369 -19.60 14.28 14.81
N SER A 370 -18.92 14.29 13.67
CA SER A 370 -18.48 13.06 13.00
C SER A 370 -17.36 12.37 13.78
N ALA A 371 -17.26 11.05 13.63
CA ALA A 371 -16.26 10.24 14.30
C ALA A 371 -15.65 9.22 13.33
N SER A 372 -14.33 9.04 13.40
CA SER A 372 -13.62 8.00 12.67
C SER A 372 -12.68 7.26 13.58
N SER A 373 -12.45 5.99 13.28
CA SER A 373 -11.47 5.14 13.93
C SER A 373 -10.35 4.74 12.97
N CYS A 374 -9.16 4.54 13.51
CA CYS A 374 -8.01 3.97 12.85
C CYS A 374 -7.45 2.85 13.73
N LEU A 375 -7.45 1.62 13.22
CA LEU A 375 -6.84 0.47 13.89
C LEU A 375 -5.42 0.30 13.37
N VAL A 376 -4.43 0.34 14.25
CA VAL A 376 -3.01 0.18 13.89
C VAL A 376 -2.36 -0.98 14.62
N ALA A 377 -1.40 -1.64 13.99
CA ALA A 377 -0.59 -2.68 14.63
C ALA A 377 0.40 -2.06 15.62
N ASP A 378 0.62 -2.71 16.77
CA ASP A 378 1.80 -2.39 17.59
C ASP A 378 3.07 -2.75 16.79
N PRO A 379 4.08 -1.85 16.69
CA PRO A 379 5.34 -2.16 16.02
C PRO A 379 6.05 -3.43 16.55
N ALA A 380 5.82 -3.82 17.81
CA ALA A 380 6.35 -5.06 18.39
C ALA A 380 5.44 -6.28 18.16
N SER A 381 4.27 -6.08 17.53
CA SER A 381 3.33 -7.16 17.25
C SER A 381 3.88 -8.15 16.23
N THR A 382 3.37 -9.38 16.30
CA THR A 382 3.68 -10.46 15.37
C THR A 382 2.41 -11.27 15.12
N ALA A 383 2.35 -12.02 14.02
CA ALA A 383 1.23 -12.92 13.76
C ALA A 383 0.97 -13.94 14.88
N SER A 384 2.01 -14.33 15.63
CA SER A 384 1.93 -15.25 16.77
C SER A 384 1.50 -14.58 18.08
N ALA A 385 1.60 -13.25 18.17
CA ALA A 385 1.18 -12.43 19.30
C ALA A 385 0.60 -11.09 18.78
N PRO A 386 -0.59 -11.13 18.17
CA PRO A 386 -1.19 -9.96 17.55
C PRO A 386 -1.60 -8.94 18.62
N ASP A 387 -1.24 -7.68 18.41
CA ASP A 387 -1.57 -6.56 19.29
C ASP A 387 -1.86 -5.32 18.44
N THR A 388 -2.94 -4.63 18.77
CA THR A 388 -3.45 -3.53 17.97
C THR A 388 -3.97 -2.41 18.86
N ARG A 389 -3.87 -1.18 18.36
CA ARG A 389 -4.40 0.01 19.00
C ARG A 389 -5.51 0.61 18.16
N LEU A 390 -6.70 0.74 18.75
CA LEU A 390 -7.79 1.52 18.17
C LEU A 390 -7.63 2.99 18.57
N VAL A 391 -7.50 3.87 17.58
CA VAL A 391 -7.48 5.32 17.74
C VAL A 391 -8.77 5.89 17.20
N VAL A 392 -9.55 6.56 18.04
CA VAL A 392 -10.80 7.23 17.65
C VAL A 392 -10.56 8.73 17.63
N CYS A 393 -11.09 9.44 16.63
CA CYS A 393 -11.09 10.89 16.58
C CYS A 393 -12.48 11.43 16.22
N ARG A 394 -12.88 12.52 16.89
CA ARG A 394 -14.11 13.27 16.63
C ARG A 394 -13.79 14.65 16.03
N ALA A 395 -14.50 15.01 14.98
CA ALA A 395 -14.29 16.26 14.25
C ALA A 395 -15.60 16.80 13.65
N LEU A 396 -15.56 18.04 13.17
CA LEU A 396 -16.72 18.73 12.56
C LEU A 396 -17.24 18.05 11.28
N ALA A 397 -16.41 17.25 10.61
CA ALA A 397 -16.80 16.50 9.42
C ALA A 397 -16.09 15.14 9.36
N ALA A 398 -16.74 14.15 8.72
CA ALA A 398 -16.22 12.78 8.60
C ALA A 398 -14.83 12.72 7.93
N ARG A 399 -14.59 13.58 6.93
CA ARG A 399 -13.28 13.72 6.28
C ARG A 399 -12.19 14.10 7.30
N GLU A 400 -12.45 15.10 8.13
CA GLU A 400 -11.44 15.56 9.09
C GLU A 400 -11.28 14.59 10.25
N ALA A 401 -12.36 13.94 10.70
CA ALA A 401 -12.29 12.88 11.70
C ALA A 401 -11.38 11.74 11.21
N ARG A 402 -11.52 11.32 9.95
CA ARG A 402 -10.65 10.32 9.31
C ARG A 402 -9.19 10.79 9.28
N ASN A 403 -8.93 12.01 8.80
CA ASN A 403 -7.58 12.55 8.66
C ASN A 403 -6.86 12.61 10.02
N GLN A 404 -7.53 13.16 11.04
CA GLN A 404 -6.96 13.32 12.38
C GLN A 404 -6.78 11.99 13.08
N ALA A 405 -7.69 11.02 12.91
CA ALA A 405 -7.53 9.67 13.47
C ALA A 405 -6.22 9.02 13.00
N VAL A 406 -5.88 9.16 11.71
CA VAL A 406 -4.60 8.65 11.17
C VAL A 406 -3.42 9.39 11.79
N LEU A 407 -3.47 10.72 11.90
CA LEU A 407 -2.36 11.47 12.45
C LEU A 407 -2.13 11.18 13.96
N PHE A 408 -3.19 11.04 14.76
CA PHE A 408 -3.09 10.57 16.15
C PHE A 408 -2.52 9.15 16.23
N ALA A 409 -2.87 8.27 15.28
CA ALA A 409 -2.29 6.93 15.22
C ALA A 409 -0.80 6.96 14.88
N VAL A 410 -0.36 7.86 13.98
CA VAL A 410 1.06 8.08 13.68
C VAL A 410 1.82 8.60 14.90
N GLU A 411 1.25 9.53 15.66
CA GLU A 411 1.84 10.03 16.91
C GLU A 411 2.02 8.90 17.95
N TRP A 412 1.02 8.03 18.07
CA TRP A 412 1.09 6.85 18.92
C TRP A 412 2.18 5.88 18.44
N LEU A 413 2.23 5.56 17.14
CA LEU A 413 3.22 4.66 16.54
C LEU A 413 4.65 5.16 16.78
N VAL A 414 4.90 6.47 16.67
CA VAL A 414 6.21 7.06 16.96
C VAL A 414 6.61 6.85 18.41
N ARG A 415 5.72 7.17 19.36
CA ARG A 415 6.00 6.99 20.79
C ARG A 415 6.24 5.51 21.12
N ARG A 416 5.41 4.63 20.58
CA ARG A 416 5.52 3.20 20.81
C ARG A 416 6.78 2.60 20.21
N THR A 417 7.14 3.00 18.99
CA THR A 417 8.39 2.56 18.36
C THR A 417 9.60 3.03 19.16
N ALA A 418 9.61 4.30 19.59
CA ALA A 418 10.68 4.84 20.41
C ALA A 418 10.84 4.09 21.74
N GLU A 419 9.73 3.79 22.42
CA GLU A 419 9.72 2.98 23.65
C GLU A 419 10.36 1.60 23.43
N VAL A 420 9.94 0.88 22.39
CA VAL A 420 10.48 -0.45 22.05
C VAL A 420 11.97 -0.39 21.70
N LEU A 421 12.41 0.70 21.06
CA LEU A 421 13.81 0.92 20.71
C LEU A 421 14.67 1.50 21.85
N GLY A 422 14.06 1.88 22.98
CA GLY A 422 14.74 2.56 24.09
C GLY A 422 15.23 3.97 23.74
N GLU A 423 14.54 4.66 22.84
CA GLU A 423 14.89 6.00 22.39
C GLU A 423 14.11 7.09 23.14
N PRO A 424 14.77 8.14 23.67
CA PRO A 424 14.13 9.12 24.53
C PRO A 424 13.28 10.11 23.72
N VAL A 425 11.97 9.90 23.69
CA VAL A 425 10.99 10.86 23.12
C VAL A 425 10.12 11.55 24.18
N ASP A 426 10.22 11.16 25.45
CA ASP A 426 9.38 11.69 26.54
C ASP A 426 9.60 13.19 26.81
N GLY A 427 10.77 13.72 26.47
CA GLY A 427 11.06 15.16 26.53
C GLY A 427 10.43 15.98 25.41
N PHE A 428 9.69 15.36 24.48
CA PHE A 428 9.11 15.99 23.31
C PHE A 428 7.59 15.85 23.28
N ALA A 429 6.92 16.95 22.92
CA ALA A 429 5.58 16.93 22.38
C ALA A 429 5.65 16.48 20.91
N VAL A 430 5.05 15.31 20.62
CA VAL A 430 5.00 14.75 19.28
C VAL A 430 3.77 15.29 18.55
N GLY A 431 3.95 15.72 17.30
CA GLY A 431 2.86 16.09 16.40
C GLY A 431 3.08 15.52 15.01
N ALA A 432 2.07 14.84 14.47
CA ALA A 432 2.04 14.39 13.07
C ALA A 432 1.23 15.35 12.19
N GLY A 433 1.49 15.40 10.90
CA GLY A 433 0.77 16.26 9.97
C GLY A 433 0.90 15.77 8.53
N TRP A 434 -0.05 16.14 7.67
CA TRP A 434 0.03 15.84 6.24
C TRP A 434 1.06 16.72 5.52
N THR A 435 1.49 17.80 6.19
CA THR A 435 2.63 18.64 5.87
C THR A 435 3.56 18.78 7.07
N TRP A 436 4.76 19.29 6.84
CA TRP A 436 5.69 19.64 7.92
C TRP A 436 5.10 20.70 8.87
N ASP A 437 4.51 21.75 8.31
CA ASP A 437 3.98 22.87 9.09
C ASP A 437 2.80 22.45 9.97
N GLU A 438 1.95 21.54 9.50
CA GLU A 438 0.89 20.94 10.31
C GLU A 438 1.46 20.11 11.46
N ALA A 439 2.50 19.31 11.20
CA ALA A 439 3.15 18.50 12.23
C ALA A 439 3.74 19.40 13.34
N VAL A 440 4.42 20.49 12.94
CA VAL A 440 4.96 21.49 13.88
C VAL A 440 3.83 22.18 14.65
N TYR A 441 2.76 22.59 13.98
CA TYR A 441 1.58 23.19 14.62
C TYR A 441 1.01 22.26 15.69
N ARG A 442 0.73 20.99 15.36
CA ARG A 442 0.17 20.01 16.31
C ARG A 442 1.13 19.69 17.46
N ALA A 443 2.43 19.60 17.20
CA ALA A 443 3.45 19.43 18.24
C ALA A 443 3.49 20.63 19.21
N ARG A 444 3.37 21.86 18.71
CA ARG A 444 3.30 23.09 19.53
C ARG A 444 2.04 23.13 20.39
N LEU A 445 0.88 22.78 19.84
CA LEU A 445 -0.36 22.70 20.63
C LEU A 445 -0.21 21.71 21.78
N THR A 446 0.36 20.53 21.52
CA THR A 446 0.61 19.52 22.55
C THR A 446 1.61 20.01 23.61
N ALA A 447 2.70 20.68 23.20
CA ALA A 447 3.67 21.26 24.14
C ALA A 447 3.04 22.35 25.03
N ALA A 448 2.22 23.21 24.44
CA ALA A 448 1.53 24.27 25.14
C ALA A 448 0.43 23.75 26.08
N ALA A 449 -0.20 22.61 25.75
CA ALA A 449 -1.18 21.95 26.61
C ALA A 449 -0.55 21.35 27.88
N ALA A 450 0.73 20.99 27.83
CA ALA A 450 1.47 20.47 28.97
C ALA A 450 1.85 21.55 30.02
N LEU A 451 1.80 22.83 29.66
CA LEU A 451 2.08 23.93 30.59
C LEU A 451 0.97 24.06 31.65
N PRO A 452 1.29 24.32 32.92
CA PRO A 452 0.25 24.55 33.93
C PRO A 452 -0.61 25.78 33.60
N PRO A 453 -1.88 25.81 34.04
CA PRO A 453 -2.69 27.03 34.06
C PRO A 453 -2.03 28.16 34.85
N THR A 454 -2.06 29.40 34.36
CA THR A 454 -1.95 30.57 35.22
C THR A 454 -3.33 30.99 35.78
N SER A 455 -3.42 32.16 36.40
CA SER A 455 -4.64 32.68 37.02
C SER A 455 -5.81 32.77 36.03
N LEU A 456 -7.00 32.31 36.45
CA LEU A 456 -8.22 32.33 35.64
C LEU A 456 -8.93 33.68 35.72
N SER A 457 -9.27 34.27 34.57
CA SER A 457 -10.11 35.47 34.46
C SER A 457 -11.34 35.14 33.62
N TRP A 458 -12.42 34.77 34.30
CA TRP A 458 -13.68 34.39 33.66
C TRP A 458 -14.47 35.62 33.20
N ARG A 459 -14.94 35.56 31.96
CA ARG A 459 -15.88 36.51 31.35
C ARG A 459 -17.15 35.75 30.95
N PRO A 460 -18.33 36.40 30.93
CA PRO A 460 -19.53 35.79 30.36
C PRO A 460 -19.28 35.32 28.93
N ALA A 461 -19.94 34.22 28.52
CA ALA A 461 -19.93 33.78 27.13
C ALA A 461 -20.44 34.91 26.22
N ALA A 462 -19.80 35.04 25.06
CA ALA A 462 -20.17 35.98 24.01
C ALA A 462 -20.48 35.19 22.74
N ASP A 463 -21.22 35.79 21.80
CA ASP A 463 -21.46 35.16 20.50
C ASP A 463 -20.12 34.94 19.78
N THR A 464 -20.05 33.89 18.96
CA THR A 464 -18.87 33.66 18.12
C THR A 464 -19.09 34.35 16.78
N ASP A 465 -18.10 35.08 16.27
CA ASP A 465 -18.20 35.70 14.94
C ASP A 465 -17.90 34.67 13.83
N HIS A 466 -18.23 33.39 14.05
CA HIS A 466 -17.85 32.29 13.17
C HIS A 466 -18.87 31.13 13.18
N PRO A 467 -19.38 30.65 12.02
CA PRO A 467 -20.45 29.64 11.96
C PRO A 467 -20.19 28.35 12.74
N VAL A 468 -18.94 27.88 12.78
CA VAL A 468 -18.53 26.72 13.59
C VAL A 468 -18.73 26.95 15.08
N GLY A 469 -18.39 28.14 15.59
CA GLY A 469 -18.56 28.44 17.01
C GLY A 469 -20.04 28.47 17.40
N ASP A 470 -20.89 29.05 16.54
CA ASP A 470 -22.34 29.10 16.73
C ASP A 470 -22.94 27.70 16.75
N PHE A 471 -22.55 26.85 15.80
CA PHE A 471 -22.96 25.45 15.74
C PHE A 471 -22.59 24.68 17.03
N LEU A 472 -21.35 24.84 17.53
CA LEU A 472 -20.89 24.15 18.73
C LEU A 472 -21.61 24.67 19.98
N ALA A 473 -21.81 25.99 20.09
CA ALA A 473 -22.54 26.60 21.20
C ALA A 473 -24.03 26.20 21.20
N GLU A 474 -24.66 26.12 20.02
CA GLU A 474 -26.02 25.64 19.86
C GLU A 474 -26.15 24.15 20.19
N THR A 475 -25.19 23.34 19.77
CA THR A 475 -25.12 21.91 20.12
C THR A 475 -25.10 21.72 21.64
N LEU A 476 -24.20 22.41 22.35
CA LEU A 476 -24.13 22.38 23.82
C LEU A 476 -25.44 22.83 24.48
N ARG A 477 -26.09 23.85 23.92
CA ARG A 477 -27.39 24.33 24.40
C ARG A 477 -28.49 23.27 24.22
N ALA A 478 -28.51 22.58 23.08
CA ALA A 478 -29.47 21.52 22.77
C ALA A 478 -29.28 20.29 23.68
N GLU A 479 -28.04 20.00 24.09
CA GLU A 479 -27.71 18.97 25.07
C GLU A 479 -28.01 19.37 26.54
N GLY A 480 -28.50 20.59 26.78
CA GLY A 480 -28.78 21.09 28.13
C GLY A 480 -27.55 21.53 28.91
N ARG A 481 -26.40 21.71 28.23
CA ARG A 481 -25.11 22.15 28.79
C ARG A 481 -24.64 23.48 28.17
N PRO A 482 -25.45 24.55 28.15
CA PRO A 482 -25.09 25.78 27.44
C PRO A 482 -23.77 26.40 27.95
N TRP A 483 -22.96 26.87 27.00
CA TRP A 483 -21.75 27.66 27.26
C TRP A 483 -22.11 28.97 27.97
N CYS A 484 -21.52 29.21 29.14
CA CYS A 484 -21.87 30.34 30.02
C CYS A 484 -20.72 31.30 30.32
N ALA A 485 -19.47 30.85 30.25
CA ALA A 485 -18.30 31.68 30.51
C ALA A 485 -17.06 31.18 29.77
N THR A 486 -16.11 32.11 29.54
CA THR A 486 -14.82 31.83 28.93
C THR A 486 -13.69 32.50 29.69
N SER A 487 -12.53 31.86 29.75
CA SER A 487 -11.26 32.44 30.16
C SER A 487 -10.24 32.20 29.05
N VAL A 488 -9.55 33.26 28.63
CA VAL A 488 -8.44 33.19 27.67
C VAL A 488 -7.14 33.57 28.36
N GLU A 489 -6.05 32.91 27.97
CA GLU A 489 -4.72 33.04 28.54
C GLU A 489 -3.69 33.03 27.40
N PRO A 490 -2.99 34.15 27.14
CA PRO A 490 -1.90 34.18 26.17
C PRO A 490 -0.76 33.27 26.62
N LEU A 491 -0.22 32.48 25.69
CA LEU A 491 0.94 31.62 25.88
C LEU A 491 2.13 32.09 25.03
N ALA A 492 3.30 31.51 25.28
CA ALA A 492 4.49 31.77 24.48
C ALA A 492 4.30 31.35 23.01
N GLY A 493 4.99 32.02 22.09
CA GLY A 493 4.97 31.70 20.66
C GLY A 493 3.63 31.97 19.98
N GLY A 494 2.89 33.00 20.42
CA GLY A 494 1.66 33.44 19.76
C GLY A 494 0.46 32.49 19.91
N LEU A 495 0.53 31.52 20.83
CA LEU A 495 -0.59 30.63 21.12
C LEU A 495 -1.50 31.22 22.21
N VAL A 496 -2.77 30.85 22.18
CA VAL A 496 -3.75 31.23 23.21
C VAL A 496 -4.39 29.97 23.76
N ARG A 497 -4.47 29.87 25.09
CA ARG A 497 -5.27 28.86 25.76
C ARG A 497 -6.64 29.42 26.09
N ALA A 498 -7.69 28.76 25.64
CA ALA A 498 -9.04 29.06 26.04
C ALA A 498 -9.60 27.97 26.96
N ARG A 499 -10.42 28.39 27.91
CA ARG A 499 -11.25 27.53 28.75
C ARG A 499 -12.68 27.99 28.62
N VAL A 500 -13.57 27.07 28.27
CA VAL A 500 -15.01 27.32 28.22
C VAL A 500 -15.67 26.58 29.36
N ARG A 501 -16.66 27.21 29.97
CA ARG A 501 -17.45 26.64 31.06
C ARG A 501 -18.91 26.54 30.66
N THR A 502 -19.52 25.40 30.94
CA THR A 502 -20.94 25.13 30.77
C THR A 502 -21.69 25.28 32.10
N THR A 503 -23.03 25.32 32.09
CA THR A 503 -23.86 25.58 33.29
C THR A 503 -23.78 24.51 34.39
N ASP A 504 -23.32 23.31 34.05
CA ASP A 504 -23.04 22.19 34.96
C ASP A 504 -21.63 22.23 35.58
N PHE A 505 -20.88 23.32 35.36
CA PHE A 505 -19.49 23.53 35.79
C PHE A 505 -18.46 22.64 35.09
N GLU A 506 -18.82 21.99 33.99
CA GLU A 506 -17.82 21.34 33.15
C GLU A 506 -16.92 22.40 32.51
N VAL A 507 -15.62 22.11 32.44
CA VAL A 507 -14.62 23.00 31.86
C VAL A 507 -13.85 22.25 30.79
N ALA A 508 -14.02 22.68 29.54
CA ALA A 508 -13.19 22.22 28.43
C ALA A 508 -12.06 23.22 28.17
N THR A 509 -10.88 22.70 27.86
CA THR A 509 -9.68 23.50 27.59
C THR A 509 -9.12 23.13 26.23
N ALA A 510 -8.76 24.12 25.43
CA ALA A 510 -8.03 23.92 24.18
C ALA A 510 -7.06 25.08 23.93
N ILE A 511 -6.25 24.93 22.89
CA ILE A 511 -5.25 25.91 22.47
C ILE A 511 -5.49 26.25 21.02
N GLY A 512 -5.39 27.55 20.70
CA GLY A 512 -5.52 28.08 19.36
C GLY A 512 -4.44 29.12 19.05
N VAL A 513 -4.54 29.70 17.87
CA VAL A 513 -3.59 30.68 17.34
C VAL A 513 -3.98 32.13 17.66
N ASP A 514 -5.22 32.32 18.09
CA ASP A 514 -5.81 33.56 18.59
C ASP A 514 -6.97 33.22 19.55
N ASP A 515 -7.58 34.26 20.15
CA ASP A 515 -8.67 34.12 21.11
C ASP A 515 -9.88 33.37 20.52
N ASP A 516 -10.34 33.73 19.31
CA ASP A 516 -11.52 33.12 18.69
C ASP A 516 -11.29 31.65 18.33
N HIS A 517 -10.16 31.36 17.68
CA HIS A 517 -9.77 30.00 17.31
C HIS A 517 -9.60 29.11 18.55
N ALA A 518 -9.00 29.65 19.63
CA ALA A 518 -8.86 28.91 20.89
C ALA A 518 -10.22 28.62 21.53
N VAL A 519 -11.15 29.60 21.55
CA VAL A 519 -12.50 29.41 22.09
C VAL A 519 -13.27 28.37 21.27
N ARG A 520 -13.26 28.44 19.94
CA ARG A 520 -13.91 27.43 19.08
C ARG A 520 -13.35 26.03 19.32
N SER A 521 -12.02 25.92 19.46
CA SER A 521 -11.38 24.64 19.79
C SER A 521 -11.84 24.13 21.16
N ALA A 522 -11.96 25.01 22.16
CA ALA A 522 -12.42 24.64 23.50
C ALA A 522 -13.90 24.25 23.51
N LEU A 523 -14.74 24.88 22.69
CA LEU A 523 -16.13 24.49 22.47
C LEU A 523 -16.24 23.11 21.81
N LEU A 524 -15.39 22.80 20.82
CA LEU A 524 -15.36 21.47 20.22
C LEU A 524 -15.02 20.41 21.27
N HIS A 525 -14.01 20.68 22.12
CA HIS A 525 -13.66 19.81 23.24
C HIS A 525 -14.80 19.65 24.26
N ALA A 526 -15.63 20.67 24.47
CA ALA A 526 -16.80 20.56 25.35
C ALA A 526 -17.91 19.69 24.72
N VAL A 527 -18.14 19.81 23.41
CA VAL A 527 -19.11 18.98 22.68
C VAL A 527 -18.68 17.51 22.65
N THR A 528 -17.38 17.25 22.52
CA THR A 528 -16.84 15.88 22.52
C THR A 528 -16.54 15.34 23.92
N ALA A 529 -16.75 16.14 24.97
CA ALA A 529 -16.47 15.72 26.34
C ALA A 529 -17.32 14.50 26.73
N GLY A 530 -16.69 13.54 27.41
CA GLY A 530 -17.33 12.27 27.77
C GLY A 530 -17.46 11.26 26.63
N SER A 531 -17.09 11.63 25.40
CA SER A 531 -16.92 10.66 24.31
C SER A 531 -15.56 9.97 24.39
N ASP A 532 -15.50 8.70 23.97
CA ASP A 532 -14.24 8.01 23.78
C ASP A 532 -13.42 8.60 22.63
N GLY A 533 -12.10 8.71 22.83
CA GLY A 533 -11.13 9.06 21.79
C GLY A 533 -10.57 10.49 21.86
N HIS A 534 -9.93 10.88 20.76
CA HIS A 534 -9.32 12.18 20.57
C HIS A 534 -10.33 13.18 20.01
N THR A 535 -10.11 14.46 20.32
CA THR A 535 -10.79 15.57 19.64
C THR A 535 -9.87 16.14 18.59
N ALA A 536 -10.38 16.38 17.38
CA ALA A 536 -9.62 16.95 16.28
C ALA A 536 -9.09 18.35 16.62
N HIS A 537 -7.92 18.67 16.08
CA HIS A 537 -7.43 20.05 16.08
C HIS A 537 -8.14 20.80 14.96
N LEU A 538 -8.75 21.95 15.29
CA LEU A 538 -9.29 22.84 14.28
C LEU A 538 -8.17 23.43 13.41
N ALA A 539 -8.47 23.55 12.12
CA ALA A 539 -7.58 24.12 11.14
C ALA A 539 -7.38 25.63 11.39
N PRO A 540 -6.14 26.12 11.56
CA PRO A 540 -5.89 27.55 11.70
C PRO A 540 -6.06 28.25 10.34
N PRO A 541 -6.27 29.58 10.30
CA PRO A 541 -6.32 30.31 9.03
C PRO A 541 -5.05 30.14 8.19
N GLU A 542 -3.89 30.09 8.86
CA GLU A 542 -2.58 29.83 8.29
C GLU A 542 -1.76 28.96 9.27
N TRP A 543 -0.81 28.17 8.76
CA TRP A 543 0.08 27.41 9.63
C TRP A 543 1.02 28.35 10.40
N LEU A 544 1.14 28.14 11.71
CA LEU A 544 2.07 28.89 12.56
C LEU A 544 3.53 28.50 12.27
N THR A 545 4.21 29.29 11.44
CA THR A 545 5.65 29.11 11.13
C THR A 545 6.54 29.97 12.03
N GLY A 546 7.65 29.41 12.53
CA GLY A 546 8.65 30.12 13.33
C GLY A 546 8.43 30.05 14.84
N ASP A 547 9.54 30.11 15.60
CA ASP A 547 9.70 30.10 17.08
C ASP A 547 10.10 28.77 17.75
N VAL A 548 10.15 27.65 17.02
CA VAL A 548 10.58 26.35 17.58
C VAL A 548 11.56 25.65 16.67
N GLU A 549 12.45 24.86 17.26
CA GLU A 549 13.38 23.96 16.56
C GLU A 549 12.83 22.53 16.64
N PRO A 550 12.01 22.09 15.67
CA PRO A 550 11.45 20.74 15.65
C PRO A 550 12.51 19.70 15.30
N VAL A 551 12.39 18.51 15.90
CA VAL A 551 13.17 17.33 15.56
C VAL A 551 12.33 16.42 14.67
N ASP A 552 12.86 15.98 13.53
CA ASP A 552 12.18 15.00 12.68
C ASP A 552 12.18 13.61 13.35
N LEU A 553 11.00 13.05 13.58
CA LEU A 553 10.83 11.73 14.20
C LEU A 553 10.40 10.66 13.18
N ALA A 554 10.32 10.99 11.89
CA ALA A 554 9.80 10.08 10.87
C ALA A 554 10.62 8.81 10.65
N ARG A 555 11.89 8.80 11.07
CA ARG A 555 12.73 7.58 11.06
C ARG A 555 12.16 6.45 11.92
N LEU A 556 11.31 6.77 12.90
CA LEU A 556 10.60 5.80 13.75
C LEU A 556 9.38 5.19 13.05
N VAL A 557 8.93 5.76 11.93
CA VAL A 557 7.78 5.28 11.15
C VAL A 557 8.09 5.38 9.65
N PRO A 558 8.99 4.52 9.11
CA PRO A 558 9.51 4.67 7.75
C PRO A 558 8.47 4.69 6.63
N PHE A 559 7.30 4.06 6.86
CA PHE A 559 6.22 4.01 5.87
C PHE A 559 5.62 5.38 5.51
N LEU A 560 5.86 6.42 6.34
CA LEU A 560 5.37 7.78 6.04
C LEU A 560 5.98 8.37 4.76
N GLY A 561 7.20 7.95 4.39
CA GLY A 561 7.89 8.44 3.20
C GLY A 561 7.94 9.98 3.13
N ALA A 562 7.46 10.54 2.02
CA ALA A 562 7.26 11.99 1.83
C ALA A 562 5.78 12.41 1.90
N ASP A 563 4.89 11.51 2.30
CA ASP A 563 3.44 11.72 2.25
C ASP A 563 2.89 12.41 3.51
N ALA A 564 3.63 12.33 4.63
CA ALA A 564 3.33 12.99 5.89
C ALA A 564 4.59 13.28 6.72
N ALA A 565 4.43 14.13 7.73
CA ALA A 565 5.46 14.50 8.70
C ALA A 565 5.09 14.12 10.12
N VAL A 566 6.11 13.86 10.93
CA VAL A 566 5.98 13.72 12.37
C VAL A 566 7.21 14.31 13.03
N VAL A 567 6.98 15.24 13.96
CA VAL A 567 8.04 16.03 14.59
C VAL A 567 7.88 16.02 16.11
N GLY A 568 9.01 16.20 16.80
CA GLY A 568 9.06 16.46 18.22
C GLY A 568 9.41 17.93 18.49
N VAL A 569 8.61 18.60 19.32
CA VAL A 569 8.95 19.92 19.89
C VAL A 569 9.25 19.73 21.38
N ARG A 570 10.37 20.24 21.85
CA ARG A 570 10.79 20.05 23.25
C ARG A 570 9.76 20.61 24.22
N LEU A 571 9.44 19.84 25.26
CA LEU A 571 8.54 20.28 26.32
C LEU A 571 9.19 21.43 27.14
N PRO A 572 8.43 22.49 27.47
CA PRO A 572 8.95 23.57 28.32
C PRO A 572 9.38 23.05 29.70
N GLY A 573 10.54 23.51 30.19
CA GLY A 573 11.05 23.15 31.52
C GLY A 573 11.84 21.83 31.59
N VAL A 574 11.94 21.08 30.49
CA VAL A 574 12.87 19.95 30.37
C VAL A 574 14.24 20.51 29.91
N GLY A 575 15.26 20.35 30.75
CA GLY A 575 16.60 20.92 30.58
C GLY A 575 17.30 20.55 29.26
N ARG A 576 18.42 21.23 28.95
CA ARG A 576 19.07 21.12 27.65
C ARG A 576 19.73 19.78 27.38
#